data_AF-A0A4D7DAP7-F1
#
_entry.id   AF-A0A4D7DAP7-F1
#
_cell.length_a   1.000
_cell.length_b   1.000
_cell.length_c   1.000
_cell.angle_alpha   90.00
_cell.angle_beta   90.00
_cell.angle_gamma   90.00
#
_symmetry.space_group_name_H-M   'P 1'
#
loop_
_entity.id
_entity.type
_entity.pdbx_description
1 polymer ?
#
loop_
_entity_poly.entity_id
_entity_poly.type
_entity_poly.pdbx_seq_one_letter_code
_entity_poly.pdbx_strand_id
1 'polypeptide(L)'
;MALMPGWSSTSLTTRLGIVMLAALLLATLGNFIVTFSGPPPHPRPMPIEELLPVLARDRPLSRLASTTRIERGKAQFLPQPGEVPVPAAAARIDDLLPDCDGCVKLSVEPGAMIQRRPLEAPLAIRETFSLGVRRADGTWSIAHYTRRPFITGWHWATLAMTLALAVLLAGVSFRLARSIVQPLRRLAAEADRVVNEHDGITITSGGPPEVAQLAQAVSAMRDRLAGLVENRTQMLAAIAHDMAAPVSRLEFRLHQLPPEARNGAERDLAELAGMIGSIIDYARGTVGSRRRAVDMKELCANAIAAVDQDEGRLAFRAPDKDCTVNGDPMTLHRLIANLAVNARRYAGGGELSLESEPERVVVRMADRGPGFPPELAENLFEPFFRVEGSRSRETAGTGLGLATARDVAKAHGGTLTAANRAGGGAEFVLTLPRA
;
A
#
# COMPACT_ATOMS: atom_id res chain seq x y z
N MET A 1 7.04 -18.51 -19.80
CA MET A 1 7.51 -18.33 -18.41
C MET A 1 6.33 -17.77 -17.61
N ALA A 2 5.47 -18.66 -17.13
CA ALA A 2 4.20 -18.29 -16.48
C ALA A 2 4.50 -17.78 -15.05
N LEU A 3 4.22 -16.50 -14.80
CA LEU A 3 4.29 -15.91 -13.47
C LEU A 3 3.25 -16.58 -12.56
N MET A 4 3.67 -16.96 -11.35
CA MET A 4 2.85 -17.72 -10.40
C MET A 4 1.50 -17.05 -10.08
N PRO A 5 0.41 -17.81 -9.90
CA PRO A 5 -0.89 -17.26 -9.54
C PRO A 5 -0.81 -16.61 -8.16
N GLY A 6 -1.19 -15.33 -8.06
CA GLY A 6 -1.10 -14.51 -6.83
C GLY A 6 0.01 -13.44 -6.83
N TRP A 7 0.85 -13.39 -7.87
CA TRP A 7 1.87 -12.33 -7.96
C TRP A 7 1.27 -10.93 -8.14
N SER A 8 0.07 -10.76 -8.67
CA SER A 8 -0.56 -9.45 -8.90
C SER A 8 -1.20 -8.83 -7.64
N SER A 9 -1.43 -9.58 -6.57
CA SER A 9 -2.08 -9.10 -5.33
C SER A 9 -1.09 -8.74 -4.21
N THR A 10 0.19 -9.08 -4.35
CA THR A 10 1.22 -8.77 -3.36
C THR A 10 1.74 -7.34 -3.50
N SER A 11 2.04 -6.69 -2.37
CA SER A 11 2.51 -5.30 -2.34
C SER A 11 3.83 -5.11 -3.12
N LEU A 12 4.00 -3.95 -3.75
CA LEU A 12 5.19 -3.63 -4.54
C LEU A 12 6.50 -3.82 -3.75
N THR A 13 6.49 -3.51 -2.44
CA THR A 13 7.59 -3.78 -1.50
C THR A 13 7.96 -5.25 -1.41
N THR A 14 6.95 -6.14 -1.36
CA THR A 14 7.17 -7.58 -1.27
C THR A 14 7.78 -8.11 -2.57
N ARG A 15 7.32 -7.61 -3.73
CA ARG A 15 7.87 -8.02 -5.03
C ARG A 15 9.31 -7.57 -5.22
N LEU A 16 9.63 -6.31 -4.93
CA LEU A 16 11.01 -5.80 -4.96
C LEU A 16 11.90 -6.58 -3.99
N GLY A 17 11.41 -6.87 -2.78
CA GLY A 17 12.13 -7.69 -1.81
C GLY A 17 12.43 -9.10 -2.33
N ILE A 18 11.45 -9.76 -2.95
CA ILE A 18 11.61 -11.10 -3.54
C ILE A 18 12.63 -11.09 -4.68
N VAL A 19 12.54 -10.12 -5.61
CA VAL A 19 13.46 -10.02 -6.76
C VAL A 19 14.90 -9.77 -6.29
N MET A 20 15.08 -8.88 -5.32
CA MET A 20 16.40 -8.64 -4.73
C MET A 20 16.96 -9.87 -4.03
N LEU A 21 16.16 -10.54 -3.21
CA LEU A 21 16.58 -11.74 -2.48
C LEU A 21 16.95 -12.86 -3.46
N ALA A 22 16.17 -13.04 -4.52
CA ALA A 22 16.46 -14.00 -5.59
C ALA A 22 17.77 -13.65 -6.31
N ALA A 23 18.01 -12.39 -6.67
CA ALA A 23 19.25 -11.95 -7.29
C ALA A 23 20.47 -12.16 -6.38
N LEU A 24 20.30 -11.92 -5.08
CA LEU A 24 21.32 -12.14 -4.06
C LEU A 24 21.69 -13.62 -3.91
N LEU A 25 20.68 -14.49 -3.85
CA LEU A 25 20.86 -15.93 -3.80
C LEU A 25 21.54 -16.45 -5.07
N LEU A 26 21.19 -15.91 -6.24
CA LEU A 26 21.82 -16.30 -7.51
C LEU A 26 23.31 -15.88 -7.56
N ALA A 27 23.62 -14.67 -7.11
CA ALA A 27 24.99 -14.15 -7.08
C ALA A 27 25.87 -14.92 -6.08
N THR A 28 25.34 -15.23 -4.90
CA THR A 28 26.04 -16.04 -3.89
C THR A 28 26.25 -17.48 -4.34
N LEU A 29 25.26 -18.09 -5.01
CA LEU A 29 25.39 -19.41 -5.61
C LEU A 29 26.46 -19.44 -6.72
N GLY A 30 26.49 -18.42 -7.57
CA GLY A 30 27.53 -18.27 -8.60
C GLY A 30 28.93 -18.19 -8.00
N ASN A 31 29.11 -17.37 -6.94
CA ASN A 31 30.40 -17.28 -6.27
C ASN A 31 30.79 -18.58 -5.54
N PHE A 32 29.82 -19.29 -4.94
CA PHE A 32 30.05 -20.61 -4.36
C PHE A 32 30.58 -21.59 -5.41
N ILE A 33 29.94 -21.65 -6.59
CA ILE A 33 30.39 -22.52 -7.69
C ILE A 33 31.82 -22.17 -8.12
N VAL A 34 32.12 -20.88 -8.31
CA VAL A 34 33.47 -20.42 -8.71
C VAL A 34 34.52 -20.77 -7.65
N THR A 35 34.17 -20.60 -6.38
CA THR A 35 35.08 -20.86 -5.25
C THR A 35 35.40 -22.36 -5.11
N PHE A 36 34.42 -23.25 -5.31
CA PHE A 36 34.63 -24.70 -5.16
C PHE A 36 35.01 -25.43 -6.47
N SER A 37 34.82 -24.80 -7.63
CA SER A 37 35.16 -25.40 -8.94
C SER A 37 36.44 -24.80 -9.56
N GLY A 38 36.91 -23.66 -9.06
CA GLY A 38 38.12 -22.99 -9.54
C GLY A 38 39.41 -23.58 -8.96
N PRO A 39 40.54 -23.53 -9.70
CA PRO A 39 41.82 -23.99 -9.17
C PRO A 39 42.27 -23.10 -8.00
N PRO A 40 42.70 -23.67 -6.86
CA PRO A 40 43.16 -22.87 -5.72
C PRO A 40 44.40 -22.04 -6.11
N PRO A 41 44.59 -20.84 -5.52
CA PRO A 41 45.64 -19.88 -5.90
C PRO A 41 47.09 -20.30 -5.57
N HIS A 42 47.35 -21.55 -5.17
CA HIS A 42 48.67 -22.05 -4.80
C HIS A 42 49.11 -23.25 -5.66
N PRO A 43 50.44 -23.44 -5.86
CA PRO A 43 50.96 -24.30 -6.92
C PRO A 43 50.54 -25.76 -6.79
N ARG A 44 50.52 -26.43 -7.96
CA ARG A 44 50.15 -27.84 -8.18
C ARG A 44 50.76 -28.77 -7.13
N PRO A 45 50.10 -29.90 -6.77
CA PRO A 45 50.73 -30.93 -5.95
C PRO A 45 52.08 -31.32 -6.56
N MET A 46 53.13 -31.26 -5.75
CA MET A 46 54.50 -31.47 -6.19
C MET A 46 54.70 -32.94 -6.58
N PRO A 47 55.20 -33.24 -7.79
CA PRO A 47 55.47 -34.61 -8.20
C PRO A 47 56.59 -35.24 -7.37
N ILE A 48 56.48 -36.55 -7.08
CA ILE A 48 57.45 -37.29 -6.26
C ILE A 48 58.88 -37.17 -6.82
N GLU A 49 59.02 -37.08 -8.14
CA GLU A 49 60.27 -36.92 -8.88
C GLU A 49 61.02 -35.62 -8.56
N GLU A 50 60.32 -34.55 -8.16
CA GLU A 50 60.95 -33.31 -7.67
C GLU A 50 61.39 -33.43 -6.20
N LEU A 51 60.76 -34.32 -5.42
CA LEU A 51 61.05 -34.52 -4.00
C LEU A 51 62.29 -35.38 -3.76
N LEU A 52 62.50 -36.40 -4.60
CA LEU A 52 63.64 -37.33 -4.49
C LEU A 52 65.02 -36.66 -4.48
N PRO A 53 65.38 -35.77 -5.44
CA PRO A 53 66.69 -35.15 -5.46
C PRO A 53 66.94 -34.19 -4.29
N VAL A 54 65.87 -33.60 -3.73
CA VAL A 54 65.95 -32.74 -2.53
C VAL A 54 66.28 -33.56 -1.29
N LEU A 55 65.66 -34.74 -1.13
CA LEU A 55 65.92 -35.64 -0.01
C LEU A 55 67.32 -36.28 -0.12
N ALA A 56 67.72 -36.66 -1.33
CA ALA A 56 68.99 -37.36 -1.57
C ALA A 56 70.24 -36.44 -1.55
N ARG A 57 70.18 -35.23 -2.11
CA ARG A 57 71.39 -34.40 -2.41
C ARG A 57 71.52 -33.09 -1.61
N ASP A 58 70.75 -32.92 -0.55
CA ASP A 58 70.86 -31.77 0.38
C ASP A 58 70.81 -30.38 -0.30
N ARG A 59 70.03 -30.23 -1.37
CA ARG A 59 69.82 -28.92 -2.02
C ARG A 59 68.97 -28.01 -1.12
N PRO A 60 69.28 -26.69 -1.04
CA PRO A 60 68.50 -25.74 -0.25
C PRO A 60 67.08 -25.62 -0.80
N LEU A 61 66.14 -25.75 0.13
CA LEU A 61 64.69 -25.85 -0.09
C LEU A 61 64.06 -24.46 -0.31
N SER A 62 64.27 -23.86 -1.48
CA SER A 62 63.75 -22.51 -1.74
C SER A 62 62.24 -22.45 -2.04
N ARG A 63 61.57 -23.59 -2.27
CA ARG A 63 60.13 -23.66 -2.58
C ARG A 63 59.48 -24.95 -2.05
N LEU A 64 59.39 -25.13 -0.74
CA LEU A 64 58.46 -26.13 -0.20
C LEU A 64 57.10 -25.51 0.08
N ALA A 65 56.05 -26.14 -0.45
CA ALA A 65 54.69 -25.90 -0.01
C ALA A 65 54.58 -26.23 1.48
N SER A 66 53.77 -25.45 2.22
CA SER A 66 53.60 -25.50 3.68
C SER A 66 53.04 -26.83 4.26
N THR A 67 53.06 -27.91 3.49
CA THR A 67 52.42 -29.21 3.77
C THR A 67 53.41 -30.35 3.85
N THR A 68 54.70 -30.10 3.62
CA THR A 68 55.74 -31.12 3.68
C THR A 68 56.64 -30.84 4.86
N ARG A 69 56.61 -31.71 5.87
CA ARG A 69 57.54 -31.65 7.01
C ARG A 69 58.65 -32.66 6.76
N ILE A 70 59.90 -32.20 6.78
CA ILE A 70 61.07 -33.06 6.63
C ILE A 70 61.69 -33.26 8.01
N GLU A 71 61.76 -34.51 8.46
CA GLU A 71 62.45 -34.90 9.68
C GLU A 71 63.70 -35.70 9.34
N ARG A 72 64.79 -35.45 10.09
CA ARG A 72 66.08 -36.13 9.91
C ARG A 72 66.47 -36.78 11.24
N GLY A 73 66.83 -38.05 11.20
CA GLY A 73 67.23 -38.76 12.41
C GLY A 73 67.88 -40.12 12.14
N LYS A 74 68.45 -40.69 13.20
CA LYS A 74 68.99 -42.07 13.21
C LYS A 74 67.90 -43.14 13.31
N ALA A 75 66.63 -42.74 13.40
CA ALA A 75 65.51 -43.64 13.61
C ALA A 75 65.28 -44.52 12.37
N GLN A 76 65.15 -45.83 12.62
CA GLN A 76 64.73 -46.81 11.63
C GLN A 76 63.35 -46.39 11.09
N PHE A 77 63.22 -46.22 9.78
CA PHE A 77 61.91 -46.02 9.14
C PHE A 77 61.07 -47.29 9.36
N LEU A 78 60.28 -47.28 10.45
CA LEU A 78 59.35 -48.32 10.82
C LEU A 78 58.00 -47.98 10.19
N PRO A 79 57.47 -48.83 9.28
CA PRO A 79 56.11 -48.66 8.82
C PRO A 79 55.16 -48.74 10.02
N GLN A 80 54.21 -47.80 10.12
CA GLN A 80 53.21 -47.86 11.17
C GLN A 80 52.28 -49.06 10.95
N PRO A 81 51.70 -49.66 12.01
CA PRO A 81 50.86 -50.85 11.88
C PRO A 81 49.66 -50.57 10.95
N GLY A 82 49.63 -51.21 9.77
CA GLY A 82 48.59 -51.02 8.75
C GLY A 82 49.10 -50.57 7.38
N GLU A 83 50.39 -50.25 7.24
CA GLU A 83 50.98 -49.76 5.99
C GLU A 83 51.46 -50.93 5.10
N VAL A 84 50.89 -51.06 3.89
CA VAL A 84 51.30 -52.07 2.90
C VAL A 84 52.34 -51.46 1.95
N PRO A 85 53.55 -52.05 1.79
CA PRO A 85 54.50 -51.60 0.78
C PRO A 85 53.89 -51.82 -0.61
N VAL A 86 53.66 -50.74 -1.37
CA VAL A 86 53.04 -50.80 -2.69
C VAL A 86 54.05 -51.38 -3.70
N PRO A 87 53.89 -52.64 -4.16
CA PRO A 87 54.93 -53.30 -4.98
C PRO A 87 55.17 -52.59 -6.32
N ALA A 88 54.12 -51.97 -6.87
CA ALA A 88 54.19 -51.24 -8.14
C ALA A 88 54.87 -49.86 -8.04
N ALA A 89 54.91 -49.25 -6.84
CA ALA A 89 55.64 -48.00 -6.64
C ALA A 89 57.13 -48.28 -6.37
N ALA A 90 57.44 -49.39 -5.69
CA ALA A 90 58.82 -49.83 -5.44
C ALA A 90 59.61 -50.00 -6.74
N ALA A 91 59.05 -50.71 -7.75
CA ALA A 91 59.74 -50.97 -9.01
C ALA A 91 60.13 -49.70 -9.79
N ARG A 92 59.29 -48.65 -9.79
CA ARG A 92 59.58 -47.40 -10.52
C ARG A 92 60.46 -46.44 -9.71
N ILE A 93 60.50 -46.60 -8.39
CA ILE A 93 61.43 -45.91 -7.51
C ILE A 93 62.84 -46.51 -7.66
N ASP A 94 62.94 -47.83 -7.80
CA ASP A 94 64.19 -48.53 -8.11
C ASP A 94 64.75 -48.13 -9.49
N ASP A 95 63.90 -47.96 -10.52
CA ASP A 95 64.31 -47.43 -11.83
C ASP A 95 64.88 -45.99 -11.77
N LEU A 96 64.42 -45.17 -10.82
CA LEU A 96 64.86 -43.78 -10.65
C LEU A 96 66.17 -43.64 -9.87
N LEU A 97 66.60 -44.68 -9.13
CA LEU A 97 67.89 -44.77 -8.44
C LEU A 97 68.47 -46.20 -8.55
N PRO A 98 69.12 -46.54 -9.67
CA PRO A 98 69.59 -47.91 -9.94
C PRO A 98 70.74 -48.39 -9.03
N ASP A 99 71.40 -47.50 -8.28
CA ASP A 99 72.59 -47.83 -7.46
C ASP A 99 72.30 -48.05 -5.96
N CYS A 100 71.04 -48.29 -5.58
CA CYS A 100 70.64 -48.24 -4.17
C CYS A 100 69.54 -49.26 -3.80
N ASP A 101 69.91 -50.52 -3.60
CA ASP A 101 69.00 -51.57 -3.08
C ASP A 101 68.39 -51.17 -1.72
N GLY A 102 67.07 -50.95 -1.70
CA GLY A 102 66.30 -50.71 -0.47
C GLY A 102 66.49 -49.34 0.19
N CYS A 103 67.05 -48.35 -0.51
CA CYS A 103 67.28 -47.02 0.05
C CYS A 103 66.02 -46.14 0.09
N VAL A 104 64.93 -46.50 -0.57
CA VAL A 104 63.69 -45.69 -0.58
C VAL A 104 62.54 -46.51 -0.03
N LYS A 105 61.83 -45.96 0.95
CA LYS A 105 60.61 -46.53 1.51
C LYS A 105 59.47 -45.54 1.35
N LEU A 106 58.40 -45.98 0.67
CA LEU A 106 57.17 -45.22 0.54
C LEU A 106 56.11 -45.86 1.45
N SER A 107 55.51 -45.04 2.29
CA SER A 107 54.38 -45.39 3.14
C SER A 107 53.18 -44.51 2.77
N VAL A 108 52.00 -45.11 2.67
CA VAL A 108 50.75 -44.45 2.29
C VAL A 108 49.62 -44.96 3.20
N GLU A 109 48.68 -44.09 3.57
CA GLU A 109 47.52 -44.47 4.40
C GLU A 109 46.66 -45.57 3.74
N PRO A 110 46.06 -46.48 4.53
CA PRO A 110 45.18 -47.53 4.01
C PRO A 110 43.98 -46.93 3.26
N GLY A 111 43.79 -47.31 1.99
CA GLY A 111 42.70 -46.81 1.14
C GLY A 111 43.08 -45.68 0.18
N ALA A 112 44.35 -45.30 0.11
CA ALA A 112 44.80 -44.28 -0.82
C ALA A 112 44.67 -44.70 -2.29
N MET A 113 44.03 -43.84 -3.10
CA MET A 113 43.91 -44.05 -4.55
C MET A 113 45.20 -43.62 -5.28
N ILE A 114 45.89 -44.59 -5.86
CA ILE A 114 47.03 -44.35 -6.75
C ILE A 114 46.51 -44.31 -8.19
N GLN A 115 46.44 -43.12 -8.76
CA GLN A 115 45.97 -42.95 -10.14
C GLN A 115 47.11 -43.25 -11.13
N ARG A 116 47.02 -44.37 -11.85
CA ARG A 116 47.90 -44.64 -13.02
C ARG A 116 47.51 -43.69 -14.15
N ARG A 117 48.34 -42.67 -14.40
CA ARG A 117 48.33 -41.94 -15.69
C ARG A 117 49.40 -42.53 -16.63
N PRO A 118 49.28 -42.37 -17.96
CA PRO A 118 50.17 -43.01 -18.94
C PRO A 118 51.65 -42.67 -18.69
N LEU A 119 52.53 -43.53 -19.23
CA LEU A 119 53.94 -43.77 -18.87
C LEU A 119 54.83 -42.52 -18.64
N GLU A 120 54.48 -41.36 -19.19
CA GLU A 120 55.25 -40.11 -19.16
C GLU A 120 54.82 -39.11 -18.07
N ALA A 121 53.75 -39.37 -17.32
CA ALA A 121 53.29 -38.47 -16.26
C ALA A 121 53.97 -38.80 -14.91
N PRO A 122 54.36 -37.79 -14.11
CA PRO A 122 54.99 -38.02 -12.83
C PRO A 122 54.06 -38.69 -11.82
N LEU A 123 54.62 -39.55 -10.97
CA LEU A 123 53.87 -40.24 -9.92
C LEU A 123 53.27 -39.20 -8.94
N ALA A 124 51.94 -39.05 -8.93
CA ALA A 124 51.24 -38.07 -8.11
C ALA A 124 50.31 -38.79 -7.12
N ILE A 125 50.70 -38.82 -5.84
CA ILE A 125 49.86 -39.34 -4.75
C ILE A 125 49.05 -38.17 -4.19
N ARG A 126 47.72 -38.30 -4.19
CA ARG A 126 46.79 -37.24 -3.74
C ARG A 126 46.44 -37.30 -2.25
N GLU A 127 46.78 -38.40 -1.60
CA GLU A 127 46.49 -38.67 -0.19
C GLU A 127 47.73 -38.42 0.69
N THR A 128 47.56 -38.53 2.01
CA THR A 128 48.68 -38.42 2.96
C THR A 128 49.70 -39.52 2.69
N PHE A 129 50.97 -39.16 2.49
CA PHE A 129 52.05 -40.12 2.28
C PHE A 129 53.33 -39.72 3.01
N SER A 130 54.12 -40.71 3.38
CA SER A 130 55.44 -40.51 3.96
C SER A 130 56.49 -41.16 3.07
N LEU A 131 57.48 -40.39 2.61
CA LEU A 131 58.58 -40.87 1.78
C LEU A 131 59.88 -40.81 2.58
N GLY A 132 60.50 -41.96 2.84
CA GLY A 132 61.81 -42.07 3.47
C GLY A 132 62.89 -42.41 2.46
N VAL A 133 64.00 -41.68 2.48
CA VAL A 133 65.21 -41.99 1.70
C VAL A 133 66.41 -42.16 2.64
N ARG A 134 67.12 -43.28 2.50
CA ARG A 134 68.34 -43.60 3.23
C ARG A 134 69.53 -42.92 2.55
N ARG A 135 70.32 -42.19 3.33
CA ARG A 135 71.53 -41.51 2.87
C ARG A 135 72.76 -42.42 2.97
N ALA A 136 73.81 -42.03 2.26
CA ALA A 136 75.11 -42.71 2.28
C ALA A 136 75.76 -42.74 3.68
N ASP A 137 75.38 -41.83 4.59
CA ASP A 137 75.82 -41.78 5.99
C ASP A 137 75.03 -42.73 6.93
N GLY A 138 74.09 -43.50 6.38
CA GLY A 138 73.24 -44.43 7.13
C GLY A 138 72.03 -43.81 7.82
N THR A 139 71.82 -42.49 7.71
CA THR A 139 70.66 -41.78 8.28
C THR A 139 69.46 -41.78 7.32
N TRP A 140 68.25 -41.63 7.87
CA TRP A 140 67.02 -41.53 7.08
C TRP A 140 66.55 -40.07 7.02
N SER A 141 66.23 -39.61 5.80
CA SER A 141 65.51 -38.37 5.55
C SER A 141 64.05 -38.71 5.22
N ILE A 142 63.11 -38.24 6.04
CA ILE A 142 61.69 -38.57 5.90
C ILE A 142 60.92 -37.30 5.54
N ALA A 143 60.16 -37.35 4.44
CA ALA A 143 59.19 -36.32 4.08
C ALA A 143 57.78 -36.82 4.39
N HIS A 144 57.08 -36.13 5.29
CA HIS A 144 55.65 -36.32 5.54
C HIS A 144 54.84 -35.32 4.71
N TYR A 145 53.98 -35.83 3.84
CA TYR A 145 52.99 -35.05 3.10
C TYR A 145 51.62 -35.29 3.72
N THR A 146 51.03 -34.26 4.33
CA THR A 146 49.65 -34.30 4.87
C THR A 146 48.67 -33.61 3.93
N ARG A 147 47.54 -34.27 3.66
CA ARG A 147 46.45 -33.71 2.86
C ARG A 147 45.93 -32.41 3.51
N ARG A 148 45.86 -31.31 2.74
CA ARG A 148 45.24 -30.08 3.24
C ARG A 148 43.75 -30.31 3.49
N PRO A 149 43.15 -29.70 4.53
CA PRO A 149 41.71 -29.77 4.77
C PRO A 149 40.95 -29.26 3.55
N PHE A 150 39.79 -29.88 3.25
CA PHE A 150 38.92 -29.51 2.13
C PHE A 150 38.55 -28.02 2.13
N ILE A 151 38.42 -27.43 3.33
CA ILE A 151 38.14 -26.00 3.53
C ILE A 151 39.38 -25.31 4.08
N THR A 152 40.10 -24.60 3.23
CA THR A 152 41.20 -23.70 3.60
C THR A 152 40.72 -22.28 3.94
N GLY A 153 41.54 -21.48 4.62
CA GLY A 153 41.21 -20.11 5.02
C GLY A 153 40.75 -19.18 3.88
N TRP A 154 41.21 -19.41 2.65
CA TRP A 154 40.75 -18.64 1.48
C TRP A 154 39.29 -18.90 1.10
N HIS A 155 38.75 -20.12 1.35
CA HIS A 155 37.33 -20.41 1.16
C HIS A 155 36.48 -19.64 2.17
N TRP A 156 36.92 -19.59 3.44
CA TRP A 156 36.26 -18.77 4.46
C TRP A 156 36.31 -17.29 4.12
N ALA A 157 37.45 -16.79 3.63
CA ALA A 157 37.60 -15.39 3.23
C ALA A 157 36.67 -15.02 2.07
N THR A 158 36.58 -15.86 1.03
CA THR A 158 35.71 -15.63 -0.13
C THR A 158 34.23 -15.73 0.21
N LEU A 159 33.82 -16.69 1.04
CA LEU A 159 32.44 -16.82 1.53
C LEU A 159 32.05 -15.63 2.42
N ALA A 160 32.93 -15.21 3.34
CA ALA A 160 32.69 -14.05 4.19
C ALA A 160 32.55 -12.76 3.36
N MET A 161 33.42 -12.57 2.35
CA MET A 161 33.35 -11.42 1.46
C MET A 161 32.05 -11.40 0.65
N THR A 162 31.58 -12.56 0.15
CA THR A 162 30.31 -12.61 -0.59
C THR A 162 29.11 -12.37 0.30
N LEU A 163 29.11 -12.93 1.51
CA LEU A 163 28.03 -12.67 2.46
C LEU A 163 27.98 -11.19 2.85
N ALA A 164 29.14 -10.56 3.10
CA ALA A 164 29.22 -9.14 3.42
C ALA A 164 28.68 -8.26 2.28
N LEU A 165 29.08 -8.54 1.03
CA LEU A 165 28.57 -7.83 -0.15
C LEU A 165 27.06 -8.05 -0.31
N ALA A 166 26.58 -9.26 -0.07
CA ALA A 166 25.18 -9.59 -0.16
C ALA A 166 24.33 -8.81 0.87
N VAL A 167 24.76 -8.77 2.13
CA VAL A 167 24.10 -7.98 3.17
C VAL A 167 24.10 -6.49 2.83
N LEU A 168 25.22 -5.97 2.30
CA LEU A 168 25.34 -4.57 1.88
C LEU A 168 24.34 -4.22 0.76
N LEU A 169 24.28 -5.04 -0.30
CA LEU A 169 23.33 -4.84 -1.40
C LEU A 169 21.87 -4.97 -0.96
N ALA A 170 21.57 -5.92 -0.08
CA ALA A 170 20.23 -6.07 0.50
C ALA A 170 19.84 -4.82 1.31
N GLY A 171 20.75 -4.29 2.13
CA GLY A 171 20.52 -3.09 2.94
C GLY A 171 20.30 -1.82 2.10
N VAL A 172 21.11 -1.61 1.06
CA VAL A 172 20.97 -0.48 0.13
C VAL A 172 19.63 -0.52 -0.57
N SER A 173 19.27 -1.68 -1.11
CA SER A 173 18.06 -1.81 -1.90
C SER A 173 16.79 -1.83 -1.03
N PHE A 174 16.86 -2.31 0.23
CA PHE A 174 15.77 -2.12 1.21
C PHE A 174 15.56 -0.63 1.53
N ARG A 175 16.64 0.15 1.70
CA ARG A 175 16.56 1.60 1.88
C ARG A 175 15.92 2.30 0.69
N LEU A 176 16.32 1.97 -0.54
CA LEU A 176 15.75 2.52 -1.77
C LEU A 176 14.27 2.17 -1.95
N ALA A 177 13.90 0.90 -1.71
CA ALA A 177 12.51 0.48 -1.78
C ALA A 177 11.65 1.26 -0.77
N ARG A 178 12.17 1.49 0.44
CA ARG A 178 11.45 2.25 1.47
C ARG A 178 11.34 3.73 1.13
N SER A 179 12.38 4.35 0.56
CA SER A 179 12.37 5.77 0.19
C SER A 179 11.40 6.09 -0.96
N ILE A 180 11.10 5.13 -1.84
CA ILE A 180 10.15 5.30 -2.95
C ILE A 180 8.72 4.91 -2.55
N VAL A 181 8.53 3.75 -1.90
CA VAL A 181 7.19 3.21 -1.66
C VAL A 181 6.48 3.90 -0.49
N GLN A 182 7.22 4.30 0.55
CA GLN A 182 6.60 4.91 1.72
C GLN A 182 5.94 6.26 1.40
N PRO A 183 6.56 7.18 0.62
CA PRO A 183 5.89 8.39 0.17
C PRO A 183 4.68 8.16 -0.73
N LEU A 184 4.75 7.21 -1.66
CA LEU A 184 3.61 6.87 -2.54
C LEU A 184 2.40 6.37 -1.74
N ARG A 185 2.64 5.58 -0.68
CA ARG A 185 1.57 5.14 0.23
C ARG A 185 0.96 6.29 1.01
N ARG A 186 1.77 7.27 1.44
CA ARG A 186 1.27 8.49 2.11
C ARG A 186 0.42 9.32 1.16
N LEU A 187 0.90 9.54 -0.06
CA LEU A 187 0.14 10.23 -1.12
C LEU A 187 -1.21 9.54 -1.40
N ALA A 188 -1.24 8.22 -1.52
CA ALA A 188 -2.48 7.48 -1.73
C ALA A 188 -3.45 7.61 -0.55
N ALA A 189 -2.95 7.47 0.69
CA ALA A 189 -3.77 7.60 1.89
C ALA A 189 -4.31 9.04 2.08
N GLU A 190 -3.54 10.05 1.69
CA GLU A 190 -3.97 11.45 1.70
C GLU A 190 -5.02 11.72 0.62
N ALA A 191 -4.85 11.18 -0.59
CA ALA A 191 -5.83 11.30 -1.66
C ALA A 191 -7.19 10.67 -1.28
N ASP A 192 -7.19 9.52 -0.61
CA ASP A 192 -8.42 8.88 -0.12
C ASP A 192 -9.12 9.69 0.99
N ARG A 193 -8.36 10.46 1.79
CA ARG A 193 -8.92 11.33 2.85
C ARG A 193 -9.53 12.61 2.30
N VAL A 194 -9.00 13.15 1.20
CA VAL A 194 -9.56 14.33 0.52
C VAL A 194 -11.01 14.11 0.05
N VAL A 195 -11.42 12.85 -0.15
CA VAL A 195 -12.83 12.51 -0.46
C VAL A 195 -13.75 12.64 0.77
N ASN A 196 -13.22 12.51 1.99
CA ASN A 196 -14.01 12.41 3.22
C ASN A 196 -13.89 13.62 4.15
N GLU A 197 -12.80 14.38 4.11
CA GLU A 197 -12.60 15.58 4.94
C GLU A 197 -12.08 16.74 4.07
N HIS A 198 -12.82 17.86 4.08
CA HIS A 198 -12.49 19.08 3.35
C HIS A 198 -11.35 19.89 3.97
N ASP A 199 -10.60 19.29 4.91
CA ASP A 199 -9.63 20.02 5.72
C ASP A 199 -8.22 19.97 5.13
N GLY A 200 -7.50 21.07 5.24
CA GLY A 200 -6.29 21.42 4.50
C GLY A 200 -5.07 20.54 4.81
N ILE A 201 -5.08 19.29 4.36
CA ILE A 201 -3.90 18.42 4.42
C ILE A 201 -2.89 18.94 3.39
N THR A 202 -1.74 19.40 3.87
CA THR A 202 -0.60 19.75 3.03
C THR A 202 0.10 18.46 2.65
N ILE A 203 0.11 18.13 1.36
CA ILE A 203 0.86 16.99 0.85
C ILE A 203 2.35 17.26 1.10
N THR A 204 2.92 16.60 2.10
CA THR A 204 4.35 16.78 2.42
C THR A 204 5.20 16.04 1.41
N SER A 205 5.99 16.79 0.65
CA SER A 205 6.92 16.28 -0.36
C SER A 205 8.14 15.60 0.30
N GLY A 206 7.98 14.37 0.75
CA GLY A 206 9.09 13.49 1.08
C GLY A 206 9.36 12.51 -0.06
N GLY A 207 10.62 12.31 -0.46
CA GLY A 207 11.00 11.26 -1.41
C GLY A 207 11.86 11.74 -2.59
N PRO A 208 12.10 10.87 -3.58
CA PRO A 208 12.80 11.21 -4.82
C PRO A 208 12.14 12.37 -5.58
N PRO A 209 12.89 13.08 -6.45
CA PRO A 209 12.40 14.25 -7.17
C PRO A 209 11.16 13.95 -8.02
N GLU A 210 11.05 12.74 -8.59
CA GLU A 210 9.89 12.31 -9.37
C GLU A 210 8.62 12.20 -8.51
N VAL A 211 8.76 11.71 -7.27
CA VAL A 211 7.63 11.61 -6.33
C VAL A 211 7.24 12.99 -5.82
N ALA A 212 8.21 13.87 -5.57
CA ALA A 212 7.95 15.26 -5.22
C ALA A 212 7.23 16.01 -6.35
N GLN A 213 7.59 15.78 -7.61
CA GLN A 213 6.92 16.36 -8.78
C GLN A 213 5.47 15.88 -8.90
N LEU A 214 5.22 14.58 -8.70
CA LEU A 214 3.85 14.04 -8.67
C LEU A 214 3.02 14.64 -7.52
N ALA A 215 3.60 14.74 -6.32
CA ALA A 215 2.96 15.36 -5.17
C ALA A 215 2.54 16.81 -5.45
N GLN A 216 3.42 17.60 -6.08
CA GLN A 216 3.12 18.97 -6.50
C GLN A 216 2.01 19.03 -7.56
N ALA A 217 2.04 18.15 -8.56
CA ALA A 217 1.01 18.10 -9.60
C ALA A 217 -0.38 17.75 -9.01
N VAL A 218 -0.44 16.81 -8.07
CA VAL A 218 -1.68 16.45 -7.36
C VAL A 218 -2.17 17.61 -6.49
N SER A 219 -1.28 18.29 -5.76
CA SER A 219 -1.63 19.47 -4.97
C SER A 219 -2.17 20.60 -5.85
N ALA A 220 -1.52 20.89 -6.97
CA ALA A 220 -1.96 21.92 -7.91
C ALA A 220 -3.34 21.61 -8.53
N MET A 221 -3.61 20.35 -8.86
CA MET A 221 -4.93 19.92 -9.34
C MET A 221 -6.00 20.11 -8.27
N ARG A 222 -5.71 19.74 -7.01
CA ARG A 222 -6.61 19.94 -5.87
C ARG A 222 -6.93 21.42 -5.69
N ASP A 223 -5.91 22.27 -5.66
CA ASP A 223 -6.09 23.72 -5.46
C ASP A 223 -6.92 24.34 -6.59
N ARG A 224 -6.74 23.85 -7.83
CA ARG A 224 -7.56 24.25 -8.98
C ARG A 224 -9.02 23.79 -8.85
N LEU A 225 -9.27 22.57 -8.39
CA LEU A 225 -10.63 22.07 -8.13
C LEU A 225 -11.31 22.84 -7.01
N ALA A 226 -10.61 23.09 -5.91
CA ALA A 226 -11.10 23.90 -4.80
C ALA A 226 -11.44 25.33 -5.27
N GLY A 227 -10.57 25.94 -6.08
CA GLY A 227 -10.84 27.24 -6.68
C GLY A 227 -12.04 27.25 -7.64
N LEU A 228 -12.25 26.19 -8.42
CA LEU A 228 -13.43 26.05 -9.29
C LEU A 228 -14.74 25.95 -8.48
N VAL A 229 -14.72 25.24 -7.36
CA VAL A 229 -15.90 25.14 -6.47
C VAL A 229 -16.17 26.46 -5.78
N GLU A 230 -15.14 27.11 -5.21
CA GLU A 230 -15.28 28.41 -4.52
C GLU A 230 -15.77 29.52 -5.47
N ASN A 231 -15.19 29.60 -6.68
CA ASN A 231 -15.62 30.57 -7.69
C ASN A 231 -17.08 30.35 -8.11
N ARG A 232 -17.53 29.09 -8.18
CA ARG A 232 -18.92 28.76 -8.48
C ARG A 232 -19.83 29.28 -7.36
N THR A 233 -19.50 29.01 -6.09
CA THR A 233 -20.25 29.48 -4.93
C THR A 233 -20.33 31.01 -4.85
N GLN A 234 -19.21 31.71 -5.06
CA GLN A 234 -19.16 33.17 -5.07
C GLN A 234 -19.96 33.78 -6.22
N MET A 235 -19.84 33.22 -7.44
CA MET A 235 -20.63 33.67 -8.59
C MET A 235 -22.13 33.53 -8.33
N LEU A 236 -22.55 32.41 -7.74
CA LEU A 236 -23.95 32.18 -7.41
C LEU A 236 -24.46 33.10 -6.29
N ALA A 237 -23.62 33.42 -5.31
CA ALA A 237 -23.95 34.41 -4.28
C ALA A 237 -24.05 35.84 -4.85
N ALA A 238 -23.22 36.19 -5.84
CA ALA A 238 -23.32 37.47 -6.54
C ALA A 238 -24.61 37.55 -7.37
N ILE A 239 -24.93 36.50 -8.15
CA ILE A 239 -26.18 36.40 -8.91
C ILE A 239 -27.40 36.52 -7.96
N ALA A 240 -27.33 35.91 -6.78
CA ALA A 240 -28.37 36.00 -5.75
C ALA A 240 -28.64 37.44 -5.31
N HIS A 241 -27.56 38.14 -4.97
CA HIS A 241 -27.62 39.52 -4.53
C HIS A 241 -28.18 40.43 -5.63
N ASP A 242 -27.71 40.25 -6.86
CA ASP A 242 -28.14 41.03 -8.02
C ASP A 242 -29.59 40.74 -8.43
N MET A 243 -30.12 39.55 -8.13
CA MET A 243 -31.52 39.17 -8.34
C MET A 243 -32.46 39.70 -7.25
N ALA A 244 -31.99 39.93 -6.02
CA ALA A 244 -32.82 40.49 -4.95
C ALA A 244 -33.27 41.94 -5.27
N ALA A 245 -32.37 42.76 -5.81
CA ALA A 245 -32.67 44.15 -6.16
C ALA A 245 -33.81 44.34 -7.20
N PRO A 246 -33.87 43.60 -8.33
CA PRO A 246 -35.01 43.67 -9.25
C PRO A 246 -36.29 43.09 -8.64
N VAL A 247 -36.22 42.04 -7.80
CA VAL A 247 -37.39 41.50 -7.10
C VAL A 247 -38.00 42.55 -6.16
N SER A 248 -37.21 43.18 -5.29
CA SER A 248 -37.71 44.23 -4.39
C SER A 248 -38.26 45.45 -5.14
N ARG A 249 -37.68 45.79 -6.30
CA ARG A 249 -38.24 46.85 -7.16
C ARG A 249 -39.57 46.45 -7.80
N LEU A 250 -39.74 45.19 -8.17
CA LEU A 250 -41.02 44.68 -8.65
C LEU A 250 -42.07 44.71 -7.53
N GLU A 251 -41.73 44.26 -6.31
CA GLU A 251 -42.63 44.32 -5.14
C GLU A 251 -43.14 45.75 -4.91
N PHE A 252 -42.24 46.74 -4.94
CA PHE A 252 -42.60 48.15 -4.79
C PHE A 252 -43.53 48.65 -5.92
N ARG A 253 -43.36 48.16 -7.15
CA ARG A 253 -44.25 48.50 -8.28
C ARG A 253 -45.62 47.81 -8.17
N LEU A 254 -45.68 46.61 -7.60
CA LEU A 254 -46.95 45.92 -7.33
C LEU A 254 -47.80 46.68 -6.30
N HIS A 255 -47.15 47.30 -5.31
CA HIS A 255 -47.84 48.20 -4.39
C HIS A 255 -48.43 49.47 -5.05
N GLN A 256 -48.20 49.71 -6.34
CA GLN A 256 -48.83 50.82 -7.07
C GLN A 256 -49.99 50.34 -7.97
N LEU A 257 -50.25 49.03 -8.05
CA LEU A 257 -51.34 48.47 -8.84
C LEU A 257 -52.68 48.49 -8.07
N PRO A 258 -53.82 48.55 -8.79
CA PRO A 258 -55.15 48.32 -8.22
C PRO A 258 -55.25 46.95 -7.54
N PRO A 259 -56.03 46.82 -6.45
CA PRO A 259 -56.05 45.62 -5.61
C PRO A 259 -56.41 44.32 -6.35
N GLU A 260 -57.23 44.38 -7.39
CA GLU A 260 -57.62 43.21 -8.19
C GLU A 260 -56.46 42.63 -9.01
N ALA A 261 -55.58 43.48 -9.56
CA ALA A 261 -54.40 43.06 -10.32
C ALA A 261 -53.18 42.79 -9.41
N ARG A 262 -53.13 43.45 -8.24
CA ARG A 262 -52.05 43.30 -7.25
C ARG A 262 -51.98 41.87 -6.69
N ASN A 263 -53.10 41.29 -6.27
CA ASN A 263 -53.11 39.96 -5.63
C ASN A 263 -52.61 38.82 -6.54
N GLY A 264 -52.84 38.93 -7.86
CA GLY A 264 -52.30 37.95 -8.82
C GLY A 264 -50.79 38.12 -8.99
N ALA A 265 -50.36 39.36 -9.22
CA ALA A 265 -48.96 39.67 -9.48
C ALA A 265 -48.06 39.54 -8.23
N GLU A 266 -48.57 39.78 -7.02
CA GLU A 266 -47.86 39.51 -5.75
C GLU A 266 -47.61 38.02 -5.56
N ARG A 267 -48.57 37.17 -5.93
CA ARG A 267 -48.39 35.70 -5.90
C ARG A 267 -47.34 35.26 -6.91
N ASP A 268 -47.41 35.74 -8.15
CA ASP A 268 -46.43 35.40 -9.20
C ASP A 268 -45.02 35.87 -8.83
N LEU A 269 -44.88 37.06 -8.21
CA LEU A 269 -43.59 37.58 -7.78
C LEU A 269 -43.02 36.81 -6.58
N ALA A 270 -43.85 36.48 -5.60
CA ALA A 270 -43.46 35.65 -4.47
C ALA A 270 -43.01 34.25 -4.94
N GLU A 271 -43.68 33.69 -5.95
CA GLU A 271 -43.28 32.45 -6.59
C GLU A 271 -41.90 32.56 -7.24
N LEU A 272 -41.67 33.57 -8.09
CA LEU A 272 -40.38 33.81 -8.75
C LEU A 272 -39.25 34.03 -7.74
N ALA A 273 -39.49 34.83 -6.70
CA ALA A 273 -38.53 35.06 -5.63
C ALA A 273 -38.17 33.76 -4.89
N GLY A 274 -39.17 32.94 -4.58
CA GLY A 274 -38.97 31.62 -3.98
C GLY A 274 -38.21 30.64 -4.89
N MET A 275 -38.45 30.70 -6.20
CA MET A 275 -37.73 29.88 -7.18
C MET A 275 -36.25 30.27 -7.26
N ILE A 276 -35.98 31.57 -7.37
CA ILE A 276 -34.62 32.13 -7.41
C ILE A 276 -33.87 31.76 -6.13
N GLY A 277 -34.50 31.99 -4.97
CA GLY A 277 -33.94 31.60 -3.67
C GLY A 277 -33.58 30.11 -3.61
N SER A 278 -34.47 29.23 -4.07
CA SER A 278 -34.22 27.78 -4.10
C SER A 278 -33.03 27.40 -4.98
N ILE A 279 -32.86 28.05 -6.14
CA ILE A 279 -31.73 27.83 -7.05
C ILE A 279 -30.43 28.28 -6.41
N ILE A 280 -30.40 29.49 -5.85
CA ILE A 280 -29.24 30.05 -5.16
C ILE A 280 -28.83 29.15 -4.01
N ASP A 281 -29.81 28.71 -3.22
CA ASP A 281 -29.56 27.93 -2.04
C ASP A 281 -29.15 26.49 -2.36
N TYR A 282 -29.61 25.93 -3.48
CA TYR A 282 -29.10 24.66 -4.01
C TYR A 282 -27.65 24.83 -4.49
N ALA A 283 -27.40 25.93 -5.21
CA ALA A 283 -26.13 26.15 -5.89
C ALA A 283 -25.01 26.60 -4.93
N ARG A 284 -25.33 27.26 -3.80
CA ARG A 284 -24.39 27.50 -2.70
C ARG A 284 -23.86 26.21 -2.04
N GLY A 285 -24.52 25.07 -2.27
CA GLY A 285 -24.11 23.77 -1.77
C GLY A 285 -24.17 23.64 -0.25
N THR A 286 -23.93 22.43 0.25
CA THR A 286 -23.80 22.11 1.69
C THR A 286 -22.41 22.45 2.21
N VAL A 287 -21.90 23.64 1.87
CA VAL A 287 -20.52 24.03 2.18
C VAL A 287 -20.38 24.34 3.67
N GLY A 288 -19.70 23.43 4.39
CA GLY A 288 -18.72 23.78 5.41
C GLY A 288 -19.18 24.56 6.64
N SER A 289 -20.43 24.42 7.09
CA SER A 289 -20.81 24.99 8.39
C SER A 289 -20.29 24.12 9.54
N ARG A 290 -19.91 24.75 10.66
CA ARG A 290 -19.36 24.06 11.84
C ARG A 290 -20.37 23.05 12.39
N ARG A 291 -20.05 21.76 12.28
CA ARG A 291 -20.83 20.71 12.93
C ARG A 291 -20.76 20.88 14.44
N ARG A 292 -21.92 20.79 15.09
CA ARG A 292 -22.06 20.76 16.54
C ARG A 292 -23.13 19.75 16.93
N ALA A 293 -23.20 19.45 18.22
CA ALA A 293 -24.34 18.76 18.77
C ALA A 293 -25.62 19.57 18.54
N VAL A 294 -26.60 18.97 17.86
CA VAL A 294 -27.91 19.56 17.54
C VAL A 294 -29.00 18.68 18.13
N ASP A 295 -29.86 19.25 18.97
CA ASP A 295 -31.09 18.58 19.41
C ASP A 295 -32.12 18.59 18.28
N MET A 296 -32.37 17.42 17.69
CA MET A 296 -33.33 17.28 16.60
C MET A 296 -34.76 17.58 17.02
N LYS A 297 -35.11 17.49 18.32
CA LYS A 297 -36.46 17.82 18.81
C LYS A 297 -36.75 19.30 18.63
N GLU A 298 -35.87 20.14 19.16
CA GLU A 298 -35.98 21.59 19.07
C GLU A 298 -35.92 22.06 17.61
N LEU A 299 -34.99 21.50 16.83
CA LEU A 299 -34.84 21.84 15.41
C LEU A 299 -36.09 21.49 14.60
N CYS A 300 -36.67 20.31 14.79
CA CYS A 300 -37.88 19.90 14.08
C CYS A 300 -39.08 20.76 14.47
N ALA A 301 -39.24 21.04 15.77
CA ALA A 301 -40.31 21.91 16.26
C ALA A 301 -40.22 23.32 15.65
N ASN A 302 -39.03 23.91 15.65
CA ASN A 302 -38.79 25.24 15.06
C ASN A 302 -39.05 25.26 13.56
N ALA A 303 -38.61 24.24 12.83
CA ALA A 303 -38.82 24.14 11.38
C ALA A 303 -40.31 23.99 11.02
N ILE A 304 -41.07 23.24 11.81
CA ILE A 304 -42.52 23.12 11.62
C ILE A 304 -43.22 24.43 11.94
N ALA A 305 -42.91 25.07 13.06
CA ALA A 305 -43.52 26.33 13.45
C ALA A 305 -43.34 27.43 12.39
N ALA A 306 -42.16 27.49 11.77
CA ALA A 306 -41.88 28.43 10.69
C ALA A 306 -42.73 28.20 9.43
N VAL A 307 -43.10 26.94 9.16
CA VAL A 307 -43.84 26.55 7.96
C VAL A 307 -45.36 26.54 8.17
N ASP A 308 -45.85 26.13 9.34
CA ASP A 308 -47.29 25.99 9.61
C ASP A 308 -47.97 27.30 10.03
N GLN A 309 -47.21 28.31 10.51
CA GLN A 309 -47.69 29.64 10.94
C GLN A 309 -49.04 29.60 11.69
N ASP A 310 -49.18 28.67 12.64
CA ASP A 310 -50.36 28.44 13.47
C ASP A 310 -51.64 27.97 12.74
N GLU A 311 -51.54 27.46 11.50
CA GLU A 311 -52.67 26.83 10.80
C GLU A 311 -53.01 25.42 11.33
N GLY A 312 -52.13 24.80 12.13
CA GLY A 312 -52.35 23.50 12.78
C GLY A 312 -52.45 22.32 11.81
N ARG A 313 -51.83 22.43 10.62
CA ARG A 313 -51.89 21.39 9.57
C ARG A 313 -50.70 20.45 9.61
N LEU A 314 -49.66 20.78 10.39
CA LEU A 314 -48.49 19.94 10.60
C LEU A 314 -48.44 19.45 12.05
N ALA A 315 -48.61 18.14 12.26
CA ALA A 315 -48.46 17.52 13.57
C ALA A 315 -46.98 17.14 13.82
N PHE A 316 -46.49 17.37 15.04
CA PHE A 316 -45.15 16.94 15.45
C PHE A 316 -45.23 15.98 16.63
N ARG A 317 -44.50 14.86 16.55
CA ARG A 317 -44.31 13.90 17.63
C ARG A 317 -42.83 13.63 17.85
N ALA A 318 -42.40 13.70 19.10
CA ALA A 318 -41.03 13.40 19.51
C ALA A 318 -41.02 12.41 20.68
N PRO A 319 -39.95 11.61 20.84
CA PRO A 319 -39.81 10.72 21.98
C PRO A 319 -39.23 11.48 23.17
N ASP A 320 -39.45 10.95 24.37
CA ASP A 320 -38.80 11.47 25.61
C ASP A 320 -37.30 11.11 25.71
N LYS A 321 -36.73 10.52 24.66
CA LYS A 321 -35.31 10.15 24.56
C LYS A 321 -34.48 11.30 23.97
N ASP A 322 -33.17 11.21 24.20
CA ASP A 322 -32.20 12.09 23.56
C ASP A 322 -32.08 11.75 22.06
N CYS A 323 -32.11 12.81 21.23
CA CYS A 323 -32.11 12.76 19.77
C CYS A 323 -31.03 13.71 19.21
N THR A 324 -29.87 13.77 19.87
CA THR A 324 -28.78 14.64 19.45
C THR A 324 -28.02 14.05 18.25
N VAL A 325 -27.75 14.89 17.25
CA VAL A 325 -26.92 14.55 16.07
C VAL A 325 -25.77 15.54 15.92
N ASN A 326 -24.64 15.10 15.36
CA ASN A 326 -23.52 15.99 15.03
C ASN A 326 -23.70 16.56 13.62
N GLY A 327 -24.13 17.81 13.53
CA GLY A 327 -24.46 18.43 12.25
C GLY A 327 -24.49 19.95 12.26
N ASP A 328 -24.74 20.52 11.10
CA ASP A 328 -24.97 21.95 10.94
C ASP A 328 -26.46 22.26 11.14
N PRO A 329 -26.81 23.02 12.19
CA PRO A 329 -28.21 23.35 12.48
C PRO A 329 -28.93 24.06 11.33
N MET A 330 -28.25 24.92 10.56
CA MET A 330 -28.91 25.68 9.49
C MET A 330 -29.32 24.78 8.32
N THR A 331 -28.41 23.92 7.86
CA THR A 331 -28.71 22.99 6.77
C THR A 331 -29.69 21.90 7.20
N LEU A 332 -29.59 21.38 8.43
CA LEU A 332 -30.56 20.44 8.99
C LEU A 332 -31.96 21.07 9.13
N HIS A 333 -32.06 22.30 9.65
CA HIS A 333 -33.34 23.00 9.73
C HIS A 333 -33.97 23.16 8.35
N ARG A 334 -33.16 23.53 7.35
CA ARG A 334 -33.61 23.67 5.96
C ARG A 334 -34.08 22.35 5.36
N LEU A 335 -33.42 21.23 5.65
CA LEU A 335 -33.87 19.90 5.24
C LEU A 335 -35.28 19.63 5.77
N ILE A 336 -35.50 19.82 7.08
CA ILE A 336 -36.81 19.57 7.70
C ILE A 336 -37.88 20.53 7.15
N ALA A 337 -37.54 21.82 6.99
CA ALA A 337 -38.44 22.80 6.39
C ALA A 337 -38.84 22.41 4.95
N ASN A 338 -37.92 21.90 4.13
CA ASN A 338 -38.23 21.42 2.79
C ASN A 338 -39.22 20.25 2.80
N LEU A 339 -39.08 19.30 3.74
CA LEU A 339 -40.03 18.20 3.89
C LEU A 339 -41.41 18.69 4.34
N ALA A 340 -41.46 19.63 5.29
CA ALA A 340 -42.69 20.23 5.79
C ALA A 340 -43.44 21.03 4.70
N VAL A 341 -42.71 21.85 3.93
CA VAL A 341 -43.26 22.59 2.79
C VAL A 341 -43.80 21.63 1.73
N ASN A 342 -43.12 20.51 1.49
CA ASN A 342 -43.59 19.48 0.56
C ASN A 342 -44.94 18.90 1.00
N ALA A 343 -45.07 18.52 2.27
CA ALA A 343 -46.33 17.99 2.81
C ALA A 343 -47.48 19.01 2.73
N ARG A 344 -47.24 20.27 3.11
CA ARG A 344 -48.25 21.34 2.97
C ARG A 344 -48.67 21.55 1.52
N ARG A 345 -47.71 21.58 0.59
CA ARG A 345 -47.97 21.84 -0.83
C ARG A 345 -48.77 20.73 -1.50
N TYR A 346 -48.44 19.46 -1.25
CA TYR A 346 -49.03 18.34 -1.99
C TYR A 346 -50.18 17.64 -1.26
N ALA A 347 -50.30 17.80 0.06
CA ALA A 347 -51.31 17.13 0.87
C ALA A 347 -52.10 18.08 1.79
N GLY A 348 -51.81 19.38 1.75
CA GLY A 348 -52.41 20.37 2.64
C GLY A 348 -51.90 20.31 4.08
N GLY A 349 -51.04 19.34 4.44
CA GLY A 349 -50.57 19.10 5.81
C GLY A 349 -49.87 17.74 5.93
N GLY A 350 -49.51 17.36 7.16
CA GLY A 350 -48.80 16.10 7.40
C GLY A 350 -48.40 15.89 8.86
N GLU A 351 -47.68 14.81 9.11
CA GLU A 351 -47.19 14.40 10.42
C GLU A 351 -45.68 14.18 10.35
N LEU A 352 -44.93 14.91 11.17
CA LEU A 352 -43.53 14.67 11.41
C LEU A 352 -43.37 13.90 12.72
N SER A 353 -42.71 12.75 12.65
CA SER A 353 -42.37 11.96 13.83
C SER A 353 -40.86 11.76 13.95
N LEU A 354 -40.38 11.78 15.18
CA LEU A 354 -39.00 11.54 15.53
C LEU A 354 -38.90 10.25 16.34
N GLU A 355 -37.92 9.41 16.02
CA GLU A 355 -37.62 8.18 16.72
C GLU A 355 -36.13 8.15 17.07
N SER A 356 -35.81 7.79 18.32
CA SER A 356 -34.44 7.62 18.81
C SER A 356 -34.12 6.13 18.88
N GLU A 357 -33.20 5.69 18.04
CA GLU A 357 -32.64 4.36 18.02
C GLU A 357 -31.21 4.35 18.63
N PRO A 358 -30.62 3.17 18.92
CA PRO A 358 -29.32 3.10 19.59
C PRO A 358 -28.20 3.88 18.86
N GLU A 359 -28.10 3.72 17.54
CA GLU A 359 -27.01 4.29 16.70
C GLU A 359 -27.47 5.42 15.77
N ARG A 360 -28.77 5.72 15.76
CA ARG A 360 -29.36 6.63 14.77
C ARG A 360 -30.57 7.38 15.28
N VAL A 361 -30.82 8.53 14.68
CA VAL A 361 -32.05 9.30 14.82
C VAL A 361 -32.82 9.19 13.51
N VAL A 362 -34.10 8.79 13.60
CA VAL A 362 -34.98 8.63 12.44
C VAL A 362 -36.06 9.71 12.48
N VAL A 363 -36.19 10.45 11.39
CA VAL A 363 -37.26 11.45 11.21
C VAL A 363 -38.15 10.99 10.06
N ARG A 364 -39.45 10.89 10.29
CA ARG A 364 -40.44 10.50 9.27
C ARG A 364 -41.38 11.67 9.02
N MET A 365 -41.42 12.16 7.79
CA MET A 365 -42.42 13.12 7.33
C MET A 365 -43.46 12.38 6.50
N ALA A 366 -44.68 12.31 7.00
CA ALA A 366 -45.73 11.49 6.44
C ALA A 366 -46.95 12.36 6.09
N ASP A 367 -47.42 12.28 4.85
CA ASP A 367 -48.56 13.07 4.37
C ASP A 367 -49.72 12.18 3.88
N ARG A 368 -50.83 12.79 3.47
CA ARG A 368 -52.00 12.11 2.87
C ARG A 368 -52.30 12.62 1.47
N GLY A 369 -51.26 13.02 0.74
CA GLY A 369 -51.37 13.49 -0.63
C GLY A 369 -51.65 12.37 -1.64
N PRO A 370 -51.51 12.65 -2.95
CA PRO A 370 -51.75 11.66 -3.99
C PRO A 370 -50.67 10.54 -4.06
N GLY A 371 -49.57 10.68 -3.32
CA GLY A 371 -48.42 9.77 -3.41
C GLY A 371 -47.67 9.94 -4.74
N PHE A 372 -46.94 8.91 -5.16
CA PHE A 372 -46.18 8.90 -6.40
C PHE A 372 -46.07 7.48 -7.00
N PRO A 373 -45.82 7.32 -8.31
CA PRO A 373 -45.51 6.02 -8.90
C PRO A 373 -44.27 5.40 -8.22
N PRO A 374 -44.31 4.15 -7.72
CA PRO A 374 -43.21 3.55 -6.97
C PRO A 374 -41.87 3.55 -7.70
N GLU A 375 -41.90 3.42 -9.03
CA GLU A 375 -40.71 3.47 -9.90
C GLU A 375 -40.03 4.84 -9.98
N LEU A 376 -40.71 5.91 -9.56
CA LEU A 376 -40.15 7.26 -9.52
C LEU A 376 -39.59 7.64 -8.14
N ALA A 377 -39.63 6.75 -7.14
CA ALA A 377 -39.22 7.06 -5.77
C ALA A 377 -37.80 7.66 -5.68
N GLU A 378 -36.85 7.10 -6.44
CA GLU A 378 -35.48 7.60 -6.51
C GLU A 378 -35.37 8.91 -7.31
N ASN A 379 -36.14 9.04 -8.40
CA ASN A 379 -36.16 10.24 -9.24
C ASN A 379 -36.74 11.45 -8.50
N LEU A 380 -37.57 11.29 -7.47
CA LEU A 380 -38.06 12.41 -6.64
C LEU A 380 -36.94 13.26 -6.04
N PHE A 381 -35.74 12.67 -5.89
CA PHE A 381 -34.58 13.36 -5.36
C PHE A 381 -33.64 13.91 -6.46
N GLU A 382 -33.98 13.75 -7.74
CA GLU A 382 -33.23 14.36 -8.83
C GLU A 382 -33.52 15.87 -8.92
N PRO A 383 -32.49 16.71 -9.13
CA PRO A 383 -32.69 18.15 -9.30
C PRO A 383 -33.66 18.45 -10.43
N PHE A 384 -34.59 19.38 -10.20
CA PHE A 384 -35.62 19.82 -11.17
C PHE A 384 -36.65 18.75 -11.55
N PHE A 385 -36.58 17.55 -10.97
CA PHE A 385 -37.53 16.50 -11.25
C PHE A 385 -38.90 16.77 -10.59
N ARG A 386 -39.97 16.49 -11.33
CA ARG A 386 -41.37 16.62 -10.89
C ARG A 386 -42.22 15.54 -11.56
N VAL A 387 -43.13 14.93 -10.81
CA VAL A 387 -44.07 13.93 -11.35
C VAL A 387 -45.08 14.63 -12.29
N GLU A 388 -45.25 14.09 -13.50
CA GLU A 388 -46.24 14.55 -14.48
C GLU A 388 -47.66 14.36 -13.91
N GLY A 389 -48.41 15.46 -13.78
CA GLY A 389 -49.68 15.53 -13.03
C GLY A 389 -49.70 16.69 -12.04
N SER A 390 -48.53 17.11 -11.53
CA SER A 390 -48.34 18.33 -10.72
C SER A 390 -48.23 19.63 -11.56
N ARG A 391 -48.63 19.59 -12.85
CA ARG A 391 -48.51 20.72 -13.81
C ARG A 391 -49.63 21.76 -13.71
N SER A 392 -50.55 21.62 -12.76
CA SER A 392 -51.51 22.67 -12.41
C SER A 392 -50.78 23.91 -11.87
N ARG A 393 -51.25 25.12 -12.24
CA ARG A 393 -50.73 26.42 -11.76
C ARG A 393 -50.67 26.53 -10.23
N GLU A 394 -51.38 25.68 -9.48
CA GLU A 394 -51.41 25.70 -8.01
C GLU A 394 -50.21 24.99 -7.34
N THR A 395 -49.52 24.08 -8.02
CA THR A 395 -48.37 23.32 -7.49
C THR A 395 -47.03 23.90 -7.96
N ALA A 396 -46.88 25.21 -7.85
CA ALA A 396 -45.67 25.94 -8.18
C ALA A 396 -44.47 25.57 -7.30
N GLY A 397 -43.38 25.06 -7.88
CA GLY A 397 -42.14 24.71 -7.17
C GLY A 397 -41.00 24.32 -8.13
N THR A 398 -39.76 24.56 -7.71
CA THR A 398 -38.54 24.37 -8.54
C THR A 398 -38.08 22.92 -8.69
N GLY A 399 -38.59 21.99 -7.88
CA GLY A 399 -38.09 20.61 -7.84
C GLY A 399 -36.71 20.48 -7.16
N LEU A 400 -36.22 21.51 -6.47
CA LEU A 400 -34.90 21.48 -5.82
C LEU A 400 -34.95 21.09 -4.34
N GLY A 401 -36.12 21.14 -3.70
CA GLY A 401 -36.26 20.95 -2.25
C GLY A 401 -35.83 19.56 -1.77
N LEU A 402 -36.35 18.51 -2.43
CA LEU A 402 -36.03 17.11 -2.09
C LEU A 402 -34.59 16.73 -2.47
N ALA A 403 -34.09 17.21 -3.61
CA ALA A 403 -32.68 17.04 -4.00
C ALA A 403 -31.75 17.64 -2.93
N THR A 404 -32.01 18.90 -2.52
CA THR A 404 -31.27 19.56 -1.44
C THR A 404 -31.35 18.77 -0.14
N ALA A 405 -32.54 18.28 0.22
CA ALA A 405 -32.73 17.51 1.45
C ALA A 405 -31.89 16.21 1.44
N ARG A 406 -31.80 15.53 0.29
CA ARG A 406 -30.97 14.33 0.14
C ARG A 406 -29.47 14.63 0.20
N ASP A 407 -29.03 15.75 -0.40
CA ASP A 407 -27.64 16.19 -0.33
C ASP A 407 -27.23 16.54 1.11
N VAL A 408 -28.10 17.25 1.85
CA VAL A 408 -27.89 17.53 3.27
C VAL A 408 -27.84 16.24 4.09
N ALA A 409 -28.74 15.28 3.87
CA ALA A 409 -28.71 14.00 4.58
C ALA A 409 -27.38 13.25 4.36
N LYS A 410 -26.94 13.16 3.10
CA LYS A 410 -25.67 12.52 2.74
C LYS A 410 -24.47 13.25 3.35
N ALA A 411 -24.45 14.58 3.32
CA ALA A 411 -23.39 15.38 3.94
C ALA A 411 -23.26 15.09 5.44
N HIS A 412 -24.35 14.73 6.12
CA HIS A 412 -24.38 14.37 7.53
C HIS A 412 -24.16 12.87 7.81
N GLY A 413 -23.73 12.09 6.81
CA GLY A 413 -23.51 10.64 6.95
C GLY A 413 -24.80 9.83 7.06
N GLY A 414 -25.93 10.42 6.69
CA GLY A 414 -27.26 9.82 6.75
C GLY A 414 -27.86 9.50 5.39
N THR A 415 -29.13 9.09 5.41
CA THR A 415 -29.90 8.74 4.21
C THR A 415 -31.28 9.38 4.25
N LEU A 416 -31.81 9.75 3.09
CA LEU A 416 -33.20 10.17 2.90
C LEU A 416 -33.84 9.27 1.85
N THR A 417 -34.96 8.67 2.19
CA THR A 417 -35.72 7.74 1.32
C THR A 417 -37.19 8.17 1.25
N ALA A 418 -37.88 7.73 0.21
CA ALA A 418 -39.31 8.00 0.01
C ALA A 418 -40.06 6.69 -0.25
N ALA A 419 -41.23 6.53 0.35
CA ALA A 419 -42.16 5.43 0.10
C ALA A 419 -43.60 5.93 0.08
N ASN A 420 -44.52 5.20 -0.56
CA ASN A 420 -45.94 5.46 -0.41
C ASN A 420 -46.46 4.86 0.89
N ARG A 421 -47.42 5.54 1.53
CA ARG A 421 -48.09 5.02 2.73
C ARG A 421 -49.21 4.04 2.38
N ALA A 422 -49.44 3.08 3.27
CA ALA A 422 -50.67 2.31 3.28
C ALA A 422 -51.87 3.24 3.56
N GLY A 423 -52.84 3.28 2.64
CA GLY A 423 -54.01 4.16 2.74
C GLY A 423 -53.86 5.52 2.04
N GLY A 424 -52.77 5.74 1.29
CA GLY A 424 -52.55 6.95 0.49
C GLY A 424 -51.58 7.95 1.12
N GLY A 425 -50.93 8.76 0.28
CA GLY A 425 -49.89 9.71 0.66
C GLY A 425 -48.46 9.17 0.54
N ALA A 426 -47.50 10.05 0.85
CA ALA A 426 -46.08 9.75 0.86
C ALA A 426 -45.51 9.73 2.29
N GLU A 427 -44.44 8.97 2.48
CA GLU A 427 -43.59 8.99 3.66
C GLU A 427 -42.13 9.23 3.22
N PHE A 428 -41.51 10.26 3.77
CA PHE A 428 -40.09 10.56 3.62
C PHE A 428 -39.37 10.22 4.92
N VAL A 429 -38.38 9.32 4.85
CA VAL A 429 -37.65 8.83 6.01
C VAL A 429 -36.20 9.30 5.96
N LEU A 430 -35.85 10.21 6.87
CA LEU A 430 -34.50 10.68 7.13
C LEU A 430 -33.89 9.81 8.24
N THR A 431 -32.66 9.35 8.03
CA THR A 431 -31.87 8.63 9.04
C THR A 431 -30.53 9.32 9.20
N LEU A 432 -30.17 9.71 10.42
CA LEU A 432 -28.91 10.35 10.77
C LEU A 432 -28.16 9.56 11.84
N PRO A 433 -26.82 9.48 11.81
CA PRO A 433 -26.04 8.93 12.91
C PRO A 433 -26.27 9.73 14.20
N ARG A 434 -26.43 9.03 15.32
CA ARG A 434 -26.53 9.67 16.63
C ARG A 434 -25.15 10.19 17.07
N ALA A 435 -25.14 11.33 17.79
CA ALA A 435 -23.93 12.01 18.26
C ALA A 435 -23.17 11.25 19.35
#